data_AF-A0A4Q5AAP5-F1
#
_entry.id   AF-A0A4Q5AAP5-F1
#
_cell.length_a   1.000
_cell.length_b   1.000
_cell.length_c   1.000
_cell.angle_alpha   90.00
_cell.angle_beta   90.00
_cell.angle_gamma   90.00
#
_symmetry.space_group_name_H-M   'P 1'
#
loop_
_entity.id
_entity.type
_entity.pdbx_description
1 polymer ?
#
loop_
_entity_poly.entity_id
_entity_poly.type
_entity_poly.pdbx_seq_one_letter_code
_entity_poly.pdbx_strand_id
1 'polypeptide(L)'
;MTGELDERMFGAIIRSMLDIARNSENHTWFLEKEDFTSGKFTANDWQRFLGDVAWMASQHPALHIESVIEVPAPDWRDADDYAAAFYGNFLHLFDEKPNELSDIEASPYTPWWSQKHRHAPFFLTLPFPLTLICIRKRP
;
A
#
# COMPACT_ATOMS: atom_id res chain seq x y z
N MET A 1 -13.56 2.85 -17.98
CA MET A 1 -12.99 3.92 -17.15
C MET A 1 -11.52 3.64 -17.09
N THR A 2 -10.71 4.50 -17.70
CA THR A 2 -9.24 4.38 -17.68
C THR A 2 -8.81 4.43 -16.22
N GLY A 3 -8.26 3.32 -15.72
CA GLY A 3 -7.93 3.11 -14.31
C GLY A 3 -6.61 3.75 -13.91
N GLU A 4 -6.34 4.95 -14.42
CA GLU A 4 -5.11 5.70 -14.19
C GLU A 4 -5.25 6.63 -13.00
N LEU A 5 -4.16 6.77 -12.26
CA LEU A 5 -4.06 7.73 -11.17
C LEU A 5 -3.50 9.06 -11.70
N ASP A 6 -4.22 10.17 -11.50
CA ASP A 6 -3.70 11.51 -11.81
C ASP A 6 -2.65 11.91 -10.76
N GLU A 7 -1.38 12.03 -11.18
CA GLU A 7 -0.25 12.42 -10.33
C GLU A 7 -0.49 13.73 -9.54
N ARG A 8 -1.35 14.62 -10.04
CA ARG A 8 -1.68 15.91 -9.40
C ARG A 8 -2.52 15.75 -8.14
N MET A 9 -3.15 14.60 -7.94
CA MET A 9 -3.95 14.30 -6.75
C MET A 9 -3.09 13.96 -5.53
N PHE A 10 -1.80 13.71 -5.72
CA PHE A 10 -0.91 13.16 -4.70
C PHE A 10 0.01 14.21 -4.06
N GLY A 11 0.42 13.91 -2.83
CA GLY A 11 1.34 14.72 -2.05
C GLY A 11 2.78 14.74 -2.61
N ALA A 12 3.61 15.54 -1.97
CA ALA A 12 4.98 15.80 -2.40
C ALA A 12 5.84 14.53 -2.50
N ILE A 13 5.64 13.56 -1.59
CA ILE A 13 6.41 12.31 -1.56
C ILE A 13 6.13 11.45 -2.80
N ILE A 14 4.86 11.13 -3.10
CA ILE A 14 4.50 10.34 -4.30
C ILE A 14 5.02 11.00 -5.57
N ARG A 15 4.82 12.31 -5.70
CA ARG A 15 5.28 13.07 -6.87
C ARG A 15 6.81 13.07 -7.00
N SER A 16 7.53 13.20 -5.88
CA SER A 16 8.99 13.11 -5.87
C SER A 16 9.47 11.71 -6.24
N MET A 17 8.81 10.66 -5.77
CA MET A 17 9.19 9.28 -6.10
C MET A 17 8.89 8.94 -7.55
N LEU A 18 7.80 9.47 -8.11
CA LEU A 18 7.52 9.35 -9.54
C LEU A 18 8.58 10.03 -10.40
N ASP A 19 9.04 11.22 -10.00
CA ASP A 19 10.11 11.92 -10.70
C ASP A 19 11.43 11.11 -10.65
N ILE A 20 11.79 10.56 -9.49
CA ILE A 20 12.97 9.69 -9.37
C ILE A 20 12.81 8.44 -10.23
N ALA A 21 11.64 7.80 -10.19
CA ALA A 21 11.38 6.57 -10.91
C ALA A 21 11.42 6.75 -12.43
N ARG A 22 10.90 7.87 -12.95
CA ARG A 22 10.95 8.20 -14.39
C ARG A 22 12.38 8.46 -14.89
N ASN A 23 13.27 8.89 -14.01
CA ASN A 23 14.65 9.27 -14.35
C ASN A 23 15.68 8.21 -13.96
N SER A 24 15.25 7.02 -13.54
CA SER A 24 16.13 5.96 -13.05
C SER A 24 15.80 4.63 -13.72
N GLU A 25 16.84 3.90 -14.14
CA GLU A 25 16.70 2.53 -14.66
C GLU A 25 16.50 1.48 -13.55
N ASN A 26 16.53 1.89 -12.28
CA ASN A 26 16.28 1.00 -11.16
C ASN A 26 14.80 0.58 -11.13
N HIS A 27 14.49 -0.57 -10.53
CA HIS A 27 13.11 -1.04 -10.32
C HIS A 27 12.72 -1.02 -8.84
N THR A 28 13.50 -0.34 -8.01
CA THR A 28 13.22 -0.14 -6.60
C THR A 28 13.79 1.20 -6.19
N TRP A 29 12.98 2.00 -5.52
CA TRP A 29 13.32 3.34 -5.06
C TRP A 29 12.98 3.48 -3.59
N PHE A 30 13.89 4.06 -2.83
CA PHE A 30 13.74 4.21 -1.39
C PHE A 30 13.45 5.67 -1.05
N LEU A 31 12.47 5.85 -0.17
CA LEU A 31 12.30 7.07 0.58
C LEU A 31 13.13 6.95 1.84
N GLU A 32 14.26 7.63 1.85
CA GLU A 32 15.25 7.54 2.93
C GLU A 32 14.79 8.32 4.18
N LYS A 33 15.22 7.87 5.36
CA LYS A 33 14.92 8.58 6.62
C LYS A 33 15.58 9.96 6.64
N GLU A 34 16.70 10.09 5.95
CA GLU A 34 17.47 11.31 5.74
C GLU A 34 16.67 12.40 5.02
N ASP A 35 15.69 12.03 4.17
CA ASP A 35 14.82 13.00 3.51
C ASP A 35 13.93 13.75 4.53
N PHE A 36 13.64 13.15 5.68
CA PHE A 36 12.90 13.82 6.76
C PHE A 36 13.83 14.58 7.70
N THR A 37 14.97 14.00 8.08
CA THR A 37 15.91 14.65 9.01
C THR A 37 16.62 15.85 8.39
N SER A 38 16.83 15.85 7.06
CA SER A 38 17.36 16.98 6.29
C SER A 38 16.33 18.09 6.03
N GLY A 39 15.04 17.82 6.30
CA GLY A 39 13.95 18.76 6.10
C GLY A 39 13.42 18.85 4.67
N LYS A 40 13.79 17.91 3.78
CA LYS A 40 13.20 17.80 2.43
C LYS A 40 11.71 17.45 2.50
N PHE A 41 11.31 16.60 3.45
CA PHE A 41 9.91 16.31 3.76
C PHE A 41 9.56 16.58 5.23
N THR A 42 8.33 17.01 5.45
CA THR A 42 7.79 17.28 6.79
C THR A 42 6.97 16.11 7.33
N ALA A 43 6.64 16.16 8.63
CA ALA A 43 5.70 15.21 9.23
C ALA A 43 4.30 15.27 8.59
N ASN A 44 3.88 16.44 8.09
CA ASN A 44 2.60 16.57 7.38
C ASN A 44 2.67 15.89 6.01
N ASP A 45 3.81 15.95 5.32
CA ASP A 45 4.00 15.25 4.06
C ASP A 45 3.93 13.73 4.27
N TRP A 46 4.51 13.23 5.36
CA TRP A 46 4.38 11.82 5.75
C TRP A 46 2.93 11.40 5.99
N GLN A 47 2.18 12.18 6.78
CA GLN A 47 0.75 11.89 7.02
C GLN A 47 -0.07 11.92 5.73
N ARG A 48 0.22 12.87 4.83
CA ARG A 48 -0.41 12.93 3.51
C ARG A 48 -0.07 11.68 2.69
N PHE A 49 1.18 11.26 2.68
CA PHE A 49 1.64 10.05 1.99
C PHE A 49 0.92 8.79 2.48
N LEU A 50 0.76 8.59 3.79
CA LEU A 50 0.00 7.46 4.32
C LEU A 50 -1.46 7.48 3.85
N GLY A 51 -2.07 8.65 3.80
CA GLY A 51 -3.42 8.84 3.27
C GLY A 51 -3.52 8.53 1.77
N ASP A 52 -2.52 8.96 1.00
CA ASP A 52 -2.42 8.67 -0.44
C ASP A 52 -2.29 7.16 -0.69
N VAL A 53 -1.46 6.45 0.07
CA VAL A 53 -1.30 4.97 0.00
C VAL A 53 -2.60 4.25 0.35
N ALA A 54 -3.26 4.66 1.44
CA ALA A 54 -4.55 4.09 1.83
C ALA A 54 -5.64 4.33 0.77
N TRP A 55 -5.63 5.52 0.15
CA TRP A 55 -6.56 5.83 -0.93
C TRP A 55 -6.28 4.98 -2.18
N MET A 56 -5.02 4.84 -2.60
CA MET A 56 -4.64 3.94 -3.70
C MET A 56 -5.11 2.50 -3.45
N ALA A 57 -4.89 1.98 -2.23
CA ALA A 57 -5.33 0.64 -1.86
C ALA A 57 -6.86 0.48 -1.93
N SER A 58 -7.61 1.54 -1.62
CA SER A 58 -9.07 1.55 -1.72
C SER A 58 -9.59 1.55 -3.15
N GLN A 59 -8.90 2.25 -4.07
CA GLN A 59 -9.30 2.36 -5.47
C GLN A 59 -8.91 1.13 -6.28
N HIS A 60 -7.82 0.45 -5.89
CA HIS A 60 -7.28 -0.69 -6.63
C HIS A 60 -7.05 -1.94 -5.75
N PRO A 61 -8.11 -2.58 -5.23
CA PRO A 61 -7.97 -3.75 -4.35
C PRO A 61 -7.26 -4.94 -5.01
N ALA A 62 -7.33 -5.04 -6.34
CA ALA A 62 -6.71 -6.13 -7.11
C ALA A 62 -5.20 -5.96 -7.31
N LEU A 63 -4.67 -4.75 -7.13
CA LEU A 63 -3.25 -4.44 -7.38
C LEU A 63 -2.35 -4.68 -6.15
N HIS A 64 -2.91 -5.08 -5.00
CA HIS A 64 -2.17 -5.31 -3.76
C HIS A 64 -1.13 -4.19 -3.54
N ILE A 65 -1.59 -2.98 -3.22
CA ILE A 65 -0.72 -1.79 -3.13
C ILE A 65 0.47 -2.01 -2.19
N GLU A 66 0.32 -2.86 -1.17
CA GLU A 66 1.40 -3.32 -0.29
C GLU A 66 2.57 -4.02 -1.01
N SER A 67 2.33 -4.58 -2.20
CA SER A 67 3.34 -5.18 -3.08
C SER A 67 4.00 -4.19 -4.03
N VAL A 68 3.49 -2.95 -4.08
CA VAL A 68 3.97 -1.86 -4.93
C VAL A 68 4.67 -0.78 -4.10
N ILE A 69 4.13 -0.49 -2.92
CA ILE A 69 4.65 0.46 -1.96
C ILE A 69 4.71 -0.24 -0.60
N GLU A 70 5.91 -0.40 -0.08
CA GLU A 70 6.15 -0.89 1.26
C GLU A 70 6.29 0.29 2.23
N VAL A 71 5.54 0.21 3.34
CA VAL A 71 5.64 1.13 4.46
C VAL A 71 5.97 0.29 5.70
N PRO A 72 7.25 0.19 6.11
CA PRO A 72 7.67 -0.69 7.20
C PRO A 72 7.01 -0.36 8.54
N ALA A 73 6.78 0.93 8.81
CA ALA A 73 6.17 1.41 10.03
C ALA A 73 5.26 2.63 9.78
N PRO A 74 4.17 2.80 10.57
CA PRO A 74 3.30 3.98 10.46
C PRO A 74 4.00 5.30 10.84
N ASP A 75 4.99 5.27 11.74
CA ASP A 75 5.93 6.37 11.95
C ASP A 75 7.27 5.97 11.33
N TRP A 76 7.75 6.76 10.36
CA TRP A 76 9.01 6.49 9.67
C TRP A 76 10.22 6.45 10.61
N ARG A 77 10.12 7.04 11.80
CA ARG A 77 11.18 6.99 12.82
C ARG A 77 11.42 5.59 13.35
N ASP A 78 10.37 4.79 13.40
CA ASP A 78 10.38 3.42 13.92
C ASP A 78 10.83 2.40 12.88
N ALA A 79 11.00 2.80 11.61
CA ALA A 79 11.56 1.93 10.58
C ALA A 79 13.07 1.77 10.75
N ASP A 80 13.60 0.56 10.53
CA ASP A 80 15.02 0.27 10.73
C ASP A 80 15.91 0.95 9.67
N ASP A 81 15.61 0.73 8.39
CA ASP A 81 16.47 1.14 7.27
C ASP A 81 15.93 2.38 6.54
N TYR A 82 14.76 2.26 5.90
CA TYR A 82 14.15 3.30 5.06
C TYR A 82 12.72 3.62 5.52
N ALA A 83 12.22 4.81 5.18
CA ALA A 83 10.86 5.22 5.54
C ALA A 83 9.80 4.50 4.70
N ALA A 84 10.04 4.34 3.39
CA ALA A 84 9.19 3.57 2.49
C ALA A 84 9.99 3.06 1.27
N ALA A 85 9.55 1.98 0.65
CA ALA A 85 10.11 1.49 -0.61
C ALA A 85 9.04 1.44 -1.71
N PHE A 86 9.44 1.75 -2.93
CA PHE A 86 8.59 1.77 -4.13
C PHE A 86 9.17 0.79 -5.13
N TYR A 87 8.37 -0.17 -5.58
CA TYR A 87 8.80 -1.23 -6.49
C TYR A 87 8.41 -0.92 -7.94
N GLY A 88 9.00 -1.60 -8.92
CA GLY A 88 8.88 -1.28 -10.36
C GLY A 88 7.45 -1.10 -10.87
N ASN A 89 6.47 -1.81 -10.30
CA ASN A 89 5.06 -1.65 -10.63
C ASN A 89 4.44 -0.30 -10.22
N PHE A 90 5.16 0.51 -9.44
CA PHE A 90 4.73 1.83 -8.98
C PHE A 90 4.53 2.78 -10.16
N LEU A 91 5.43 2.80 -11.15
CA LEU A 91 5.29 3.61 -12.36
C LEU A 91 4.03 3.22 -13.14
N HIS A 92 3.71 1.92 -13.19
CA HIS A 92 2.57 1.39 -13.92
C HIS A 92 1.22 1.84 -13.35
N LEU A 93 1.17 2.36 -12.11
CA LEU A 93 -0.05 2.95 -11.56
C LEU A 93 -0.44 4.27 -12.25
N PHE A 94 0.50 4.89 -12.97
CA PHE A 94 0.37 6.25 -13.54
C PHE A 94 0.56 6.31 -15.05
N ASP A 95 0.96 5.21 -15.70
CA ASP A 95 1.19 5.16 -17.14
C ASP A 95 -0.03 4.62 -17.92
N GLU A 96 -0.33 5.24 -19.06
CA GLU A 96 -1.49 5.01 -19.92
C GLU A 96 -1.44 3.68 -20.71
N LYS A 97 -0.30 2.97 -20.69
CA LYS A 97 -0.19 1.73 -21.48
C LYS A 97 -0.86 0.58 -20.73
N PRO A 98 -1.93 -0.01 -21.30
CA PRO A 98 -2.49 -1.21 -20.74
C PRO A 98 -1.38 -2.25 -20.73
N ASN A 99 -1.04 -2.76 -19.55
CA ASN A 99 -0.32 -4.01 -19.50
C ASN A 99 -1.21 -5.05 -20.17
N GLU A 100 -0.80 -5.50 -21.36
CA GLU A 100 -1.04 -6.86 -21.80
C GLU A 100 -0.44 -7.79 -20.72
N LEU A 101 -1.18 -7.99 -19.63
CA LEU A 101 -1.08 -9.18 -18.79
C LEU A 101 -1.76 -10.39 -19.49
N SER A 102 -1.99 -10.30 -20.80
CA SER A 102 -1.88 -11.43 -21.73
C SER A 102 -0.42 -11.48 -22.16
N ASP A 103 0.49 -12.13 -21.45
CA ASP A 103 0.79 -13.52 -21.76
C ASP A 103 1.75 -14.06 -20.68
N ILE A 104 1.27 -14.22 -19.45
CA ILE A 104 1.79 -15.34 -18.66
C ILE A 104 1.23 -16.57 -19.36
N GLU A 105 2.07 -17.17 -20.20
CA GLU A 105 1.83 -18.38 -21.00
C GLU A 105 0.71 -19.24 -20.40
N ALA A 106 -0.43 -19.23 -21.09
CA ALA A 106 -1.35 -20.33 -21.05
C ALA A 106 -0.59 -21.58 -21.52
N SER A 107 0.04 -22.27 -20.57
CA SER A 107 0.51 -23.64 -20.77
C SER A 107 -0.69 -24.45 -21.30
N PRO A 108 -0.59 -25.13 -22.45
CA PRO A 108 -1.77 -25.57 -23.21
C PRO A 108 -2.47 -26.81 -22.63
N TYR A 109 -2.28 -27.12 -21.35
CA TYR A 109 -2.99 -28.23 -20.69
C TYR A 109 -3.38 -27.86 -19.26
N THR A 110 -4.60 -27.37 -19.07
CA THR A 110 -5.58 -27.97 -18.14
C THR A 110 -6.97 -27.32 -18.31
N PRO A 111 -8.03 -28.10 -18.58
CA PRO A 111 -9.39 -27.59 -18.60
C PRO A 111 -9.92 -27.26 -17.20
N TRP A 112 -10.73 -26.19 -17.16
CA TRP A 112 -11.71 -25.77 -16.15
C TRP A 112 -12.34 -26.90 -15.28
N TRP A 113 -12.71 -26.55 -14.04
CA TRP A 113 -13.42 -27.37 -13.03
C TRP A 113 -12.59 -28.31 -12.14
N SER A 114 -11.68 -27.74 -11.35
CA SER A 114 -11.38 -28.17 -9.97
C SER A 114 -10.52 -27.05 -9.39
N GLN A 115 -10.93 -26.31 -8.37
CA GLN A 115 -11.04 -26.85 -7.03
C GLN A 115 -11.83 -25.86 -6.17
N LYS A 116 -12.95 -26.35 -5.62
CA LYS A 116 -13.59 -25.74 -4.46
C LYS A 116 -12.57 -25.72 -3.32
N HIS A 117 -12.13 -24.53 -2.92
CA HIS A 117 -11.75 -24.28 -1.54
C HIS A 117 -12.47 -23.05 -1.03
N ARG A 118 -13.37 -23.33 -0.09
CA ARG A 118 -14.09 -22.39 0.73
C ARG A 118 -13.08 -21.55 1.50
N HIS A 119 -13.14 -20.23 1.37
CA HIS A 119 -12.90 -19.35 2.51
C HIS A 119 -14.06 -18.37 2.60
N ALA A 120 -15.01 -18.75 3.45
CA ALA A 120 -16.04 -17.88 3.97
C ALA A 120 -15.39 -16.75 4.80
N PRO A 121 -16.05 -15.60 4.94
CA PRO A 121 -15.48 -14.43 5.60
C PRO A 121 -15.38 -14.70 7.11
N PHE A 122 -14.20 -14.51 7.71
CA PHE A 122 -14.11 -14.39 9.16
C PHE A 122 -14.55 -12.99 9.58
N PHE A 123 -15.87 -12.79 9.56
CA PHE A 123 -16.51 -11.86 10.48
C PHE A 123 -16.41 -12.45 11.89
N LEU A 124 -15.98 -11.60 12.81
CA LEU A 124 -15.94 -11.77 14.26
C LEU A 124 -17.20 -12.48 14.79
N THR A 125 -17.01 -13.64 15.42
CA THR A 125 -18.05 -14.30 16.22
C THR A 125 -17.61 -14.40 17.69
N LEU A 126 -17.93 -13.33 18.43
CA LEU A 126 -18.38 -13.31 19.85
C LEU A 126 -17.39 -13.86 20.93
N PRO A 127 -17.78 -13.92 22.23
CA PRO A 127 -17.64 -12.82 23.19
C PRO A 127 -16.88 -13.26 24.46
N PHE A 128 -16.03 -12.43 25.05
CA PHE A 128 -15.55 -12.66 26.43
C PHE A 128 -16.18 -11.66 27.40
N PRO A 129 -16.80 -12.12 28.50
CA PRO A 129 -17.45 -11.25 29.47
C PRO A 129 -16.44 -10.77 30.51
N LEU A 130 -16.21 -9.46 30.58
CA LEU A 130 -15.66 -8.83 31.79
C LEU A 130 -16.72 -7.92 32.37
N THR A 131 -17.61 -8.53 33.15
CA THR A 131 -18.41 -7.86 34.17
C THR A 131 -17.49 -7.18 35.17
N LEU A 132 -17.31 -5.87 35.05
CA LEU A 132 -16.76 -5.03 36.11
C LEU A 132 -17.92 -4.60 37.01
N ILE A 133 -18.19 -5.39 38.05
CA ILE A 133 -19.10 -5.01 39.13
C ILE A 133 -18.33 -4.08 40.06
N CYS A 134 -18.64 -2.78 39.99
CA CYS A 134 -18.23 -1.82 41.01
C CYS A 134 -18.98 -2.12 42.32
N ILE A 135 -18.30 -2.73 43.30
CA ILE A 135 -18.80 -2.83 44.67
C ILE A 135 -18.69 -1.45 45.32
N ARG A 136 -19.80 -0.72 45.40
CA ARG A 136 -19.92 0.45 46.28
C ARG A 136 -20.39 -0.05 47.65
N LYS A 137 -19.47 -0.07 48.62
CA LYS A 137 -19.77 -0.30 50.04
C LYS A 137 -20.69 0.81 50.56
N ARG A 138 -21.85 0.45 51.11
CA ARG A 138 -22.69 1.30 51.96
C ARG A 138 -22.05 1.46 53.35
N PRO A 139 -22.42 2.52 54.07
CA PRO A 139 -23.23 2.33 55.28
C PRO A 139 -24.71 2.59 55.03
#